data_AF-A0A8X6WAM3-F1
#
_entry.id   AF-A0A8X6WAM3-F1
#
_cell.length_a   1.000
_cell.length_b   1.000
_cell.length_c   1.000
_cell.angle_alpha   90.00
_cell.angle_beta   90.00
_cell.angle_gamma   90.00
#
_symmetry.space_group_name_H-M   'P 1'
#
loop_
_entity.id
_entity.type
_entity.pdbx_description
1 polymer ?
#
loop_
_entity_poly.entity_id
_entity_poly.type
_entity_poly.pdbx_seq_one_letter_code
_entity_poly.pdbx_strand_id
1 'polypeptide(L)'
;MSFARRPGLRPTRQTSRREDRHIVRNAHVQPTSSLAALQKQVPLLGAPVSSRTIRRRLAEGNLGSWCPLRVLPLLFTHRFLRLEWCRARGN
;
A
#
# COMPACT_ATOMS: atom_id res chain seq x y z
N MET A 1 -1.47 -8.75 -41.20
CA MET A 1 -0.63 -7.58 -40.88
C MET A 1 -0.08 -7.75 -39.47
N SER A 2 1.20 -8.03 -39.33
CA SER A 2 1.87 -8.28 -38.04
C SER A 2 2.49 -6.98 -37.52
N PHE A 3 2.00 -6.48 -36.39
CA PHE A 3 2.60 -5.33 -35.72
C PHE A 3 3.88 -5.75 -35.00
N ALA A 4 5.03 -5.48 -35.63
CA ALA A 4 6.32 -5.60 -34.98
C ALA A 4 6.40 -4.59 -33.82
N ARG A 5 6.57 -5.08 -32.58
CA ARG A 5 6.84 -4.23 -31.41
C ARG A 5 8.23 -3.61 -31.58
N ARG A 6 8.31 -2.29 -31.72
CA ARG A 6 9.57 -1.54 -31.69
C ARG A 6 10.32 -1.85 -30.37
N PRO A 7 11.58 -2.30 -30.42
CA PRO A 7 12.41 -2.44 -29.23
C PRO A 7 12.86 -1.04 -28.78
N GLY A 8 12.67 -0.75 -27.49
CA GLY A 8 13.31 0.39 -26.84
C GLY A 8 12.49 1.67 -26.82
N LEU A 9 11.59 1.75 -25.84
CA LEU A 9 11.28 2.96 -25.05
C LEU A 9 10.30 2.48 -23.98
N ARG A 10 10.80 2.24 -22.76
CA ARG A 10 9.92 2.00 -21.62
C ARG A 10 9.07 3.27 -21.43
N PRO A 11 7.75 3.16 -21.24
CA PRO A 11 6.91 4.32 -20.96
C PRO A 11 7.54 5.16 -19.85
N THR A 12 7.69 6.46 -20.08
CA THR A 12 8.22 7.40 -19.08
C THR A 12 7.36 7.32 -17.81
N ARG A 13 8.03 7.20 -16.65
CA ARG A 13 7.32 7.12 -15.37
C ARG A 13 6.59 8.43 -15.12
N GLN A 14 5.26 8.35 -14.97
CA GLN A 14 4.40 9.50 -14.68
C GLN A 14 4.54 10.03 -13.24
N THR A 15 5.18 9.28 -12.34
CA THR A 15 5.35 9.68 -10.94
C THR A 15 6.82 9.88 -10.59
N SER A 16 7.08 10.90 -9.79
CA SER A 16 8.42 11.16 -9.24
C SER A 16 8.76 10.17 -8.12
N ARG A 17 10.06 10.02 -7.79
CA ARG A 17 10.49 9.19 -6.65
C ARG A 17 9.93 9.68 -5.31
N ARG A 18 9.59 10.96 -5.20
CA ARG A 18 8.98 11.54 -3.99
C ARG A 18 7.52 11.10 -3.87
N GLU A 19 6.77 11.16 -4.96
CA GLU A 19 5.39 10.67 -5.02
C GLU A 19 5.31 9.18 -4.76
N ASP A 20 6.19 8.37 -5.36
CA ASP A 20 6.24 6.92 -5.15
C ASP A 20 6.41 6.59 -3.66
N ARG A 21 7.34 7.26 -2.98
CA ARG A 21 7.54 7.10 -1.52
C ARG A 21 6.33 7.56 -0.72
N HIS A 22 5.67 8.63 -1.15
CA HIS A 22 4.47 9.13 -0.48
C HIS A 22 3.30 8.14 -0.59
N ILE A 23 3.09 7.56 -1.78
CA ILE A 23 2.08 6.51 -2.02
C ILE A 23 2.31 5.31 -1.09
N VAL A 24 3.55 4.78 -1.08
CA VAL A 24 3.92 3.62 -0.26
C VAL A 24 3.76 3.93 1.23
N ARG A 25 4.24 5.11 1.68
CA ARG A 25 4.13 5.53 3.08
C ARG A 25 2.67 5.66 3.52
N ASN A 26 1.81 6.29 2.72
CA ASN A 26 0.41 6.47 3.09
C ASN A 26 -0.33 5.13 3.16
N ALA A 27 -0.03 4.21 2.24
CA ALA A 27 -0.58 2.86 2.28
C ALA A 27 -0.15 2.06 3.51
N HIS A 28 1.06 2.29 4.04
CA HIS A 28 1.48 1.70 5.32
C HIS A 28 0.78 2.32 6.53
N VAL A 29 0.65 3.65 6.56
CA VAL A 29 0.02 4.36 7.68
C VAL A 29 -1.47 4.03 7.77
N GLN A 30 -2.13 3.90 6.62
CA GLN A 30 -3.56 3.61 6.54
C GLN A 30 -3.83 2.46 5.56
N PRO A 31 -3.64 1.19 5.98
CA PRO A 31 -3.75 0.02 5.11
C PRO A 31 -5.14 -0.19 4.51
N THR A 32 -6.18 0.39 5.12
CA THR A 32 -7.57 0.31 4.68
C THR A 32 -7.96 1.43 3.71
N SER A 33 -7.05 2.35 3.39
CA SER A 33 -7.31 3.43 2.44
C SER A 33 -7.59 2.91 1.05
N SER A 34 -8.65 3.43 0.43
CA SER A 34 -8.96 3.14 -0.97
C SER A 34 -7.96 3.79 -1.91
N LEU A 35 -7.86 3.28 -3.15
CA LEU A 35 -7.03 3.88 -4.18
C LEU A 35 -7.40 5.34 -4.45
N ALA A 36 -8.69 5.70 -4.37
CA ALA A 36 -9.16 7.07 -4.55
C ALA A 36 -8.72 7.99 -3.38
N ALA A 37 -8.70 7.47 -2.15
CA ALA A 37 -8.18 8.21 -1.01
C ALA A 37 -6.67 8.45 -1.16
N LEU A 38 -5.92 7.42 -1.60
CA LEU A 38 -4.49 7.56 -1.89
C LEU A 38 -4.24 8.58 -3.02
N GLN A 39 -5.06 8.59 -4.09
CA GLN A 39 -4.95 9.59 -5.17
C GLN A 39 -5.04 11.03 -4.66
N LYS A 40 -5.97 11.30 -3.73
CA LYS A 40 -6.17 12.65 -3.16
C LYS A 40 -5.00 13.11 -2.28
N GLN A 41 -4.28 12.17 -1.67
CA GLN A 41 -3.20 12.47 -0.76
C GLN A 41 -1.88 12.73 -1.48
N VAL A 42 -1.70 12.25 -2.71
CA VAL A 42 -0.46 12.47 -3.47
C VAL A 42 -0.42 13.91 -3.99
N PRO A 43 0.52 14.75 -3.54
CA PRO A 43 0.68 16.09 -4.08
C PRO A 43 1.30 15.98 -5.48
N LEU A 44 0.51 16.29 -6.50
CA LEU A 44 0.93 16.24 -7.91
C LEU A 44 0.98 17.64 -8.51
N LEU A 45 2.10 17.95 -9.16
CA LEU A 45 2.38 19.23 -9.81
C LEU A 45 1.65 19.44 -11.15
N GLY A 46 0.63 18.65 -11.51
CA GLY A 46 -0.10 18.93 -12.75
C GLY A 46 -1.16 17.93 -13.21
N ALA A 47 -1.13 16.66 -12.80
CA ALA A 47 -2.16 15.71 -13.21
C ALA A 47 -2.43 14.63 -12.15
N PRO A 48 -3.69 14.20 -11.98
CA PRO A 48 -4.02 13.10 -11.09
C PRO A 48 -3.40 11.78 -11.59
N VAL A 49 -2.77 11.03 -10.69
CA VAL A 49 -2.17 9.73 -11.01
C VAL A 49 -3.26 8.69 -11.19
N SER A 50 -3.20 7.92 -12.28
CA SER A 50 -4.17 6.85 -12.52
C SER A 50 -4.13 5.79 -11.41
N SER A 51 -5.28 5.18 -11.13
CA SER A 51 -5.39 4.08 -10.17
C SER A 51 -4.48 2.89 -10.53
N ARG A 52 -4.29 2.64 -11.84
CA ARG A 52 -3.35 1.64 -12.37
C ARG A 52 -1.92 1.95 -11.98
N THR A 53 -1.51 3.22 -12.06
CA THR A 53 -0.15 3.63 -11.65
C THR A 53 0.04 3.41 -10.16
N ILE A 54 -0.92 3.79 -9.31
CA ILE A 54 -0.85 3.56 -7.86
C ILE A 54 -0.76 2.08 -7.53
N ARG A 55 -1.61 1.23 -8.13
CA ARG A 55 -1.53 -0.23 -7.95
C ARG A 55 -0.16 -0.77 -8.30
N ARG A 56 0.44 -0.30 -9.40
CA ARG A 56 1.81 -0.69 -9.78
C ARG A 56 2.82 -0.27 -8.72
N ARG A 57 2.71 0.94 -8.15
CA ARG A 57 3.61 1.41 -7.08
C ARG A 57 3.48 0.62 -5.79
N LEU A 58 2.25 0.27 -5.42
CA LEU A 58 2.00 -0.60 -4.27
C LEU A 58 2.62 -1.98 -4.50
N ALA A 59 2.42 -2.58 -5.68
CA ALA A 59 3.03 -3.86 -6.03
C ALA A 59 4.58 -3.81 -6.05
N GLU A 60 5.17 -2.75 -6.60
CA GLU A 60 6.63 -2.51 -6.55
C GLU A 60 7.14 -2.40 -5.11
N GLY A 61 6.31 -1.91 -4.18
CA GLY A 61 6.59 -1.86 -2.74
C GLY A 61 6.17 -3.10 -1.95
N ASN A 62 5.79 -4.20 -2.62
CA ASN A 62 5.26 -5.42 -2.00
C ASN A 62 4.01 -5.20 -1.12
N LEU A 63 3.22 -4.15 -1.41
CA LEU A 63 1.99 -3.85 -0.72
C LEU A 63 0.79 -4.44 -1.48
N GLY A 64 0.28 -5.54 -0.94
CA GLY A 64 -1.00 -6.13 -1.34
C GLY A 64 -2.15 -5.63 -0.48
N SER A 65 -3.36 -5.66 -1.02
CA SER A 65 -4.57 -5.48 -0.21
C SER A 65 -4.76 -6.71 0.69
N TRP A 66 -4.63 -6.53 2.01
CA TRP A 66 -4.93 -7.57 2.98
C TRP A 66 -6.15 -7.15 3.80
N CYS A 67 -7.24 -7.89 3.68
CA CYS A 67 -8.42 -7.68 4.52
C CYS A 67 -8.25 -8.53 5.78
N PRO A 68 -8.12 -7.92 6.98
CA PRO A 68 -8.06 -8.70 8.20
C PRO A 68 -9.35 -9.51 8.36
N LEU A 69 -9.21 -10.83 8.52
CA LEU A 69 -10.31 -11.69 8.92
C LEU A 69 -10.80 -11.20 10.28
N ARG A 70 -12.04 -10.67 10.34
CA ARG A 70 -12.76 -10.15 11.50
C ARG A 70 -11.98 -10.27 12.82
N VAL A 71 -11.25 -9.21 13.18
CA VAL A 71 -10.50 -9.19 14.45
C VAL A 71 -11.47 -8.86 15.57
N LEU A 72 -11.58 -9.75 16.56
CA LEU A 72 -12.34 -9.46 17.79
C LEU A 72 -11.70 -8.26 18.50
N PRO A 73 -12.45 -7.18 18.77
CA PRO A 73 -11.89 -6.03 19.48
C PRO A 73 -11.55 -6.45 20.91
N LEU A 74 -10.28 -6.70 21.17
CA LEU A 74 -9.77 -6.98 22.50
C LEU A 74 -9.55 -5.67 23.25
N LEU A 75 -10.19 -5.54 24.42
CA LEU A 75 -9.89 -4.52 25.42
C LEU A 75 -8.42 -4.61 25.87
N PHE A 76 -7.92 -3.51 26.43
CA PHE A 76 -6.56 -3.43 26.95
C PHE A 76 -6.27 -4.55 27.97
N THR A 77 -7.19 -4.82 28.89
CA THR A 77 -7.10 -5.88 29.90
C THR A 77 -6.94 -7.27 29.26
N HIS A 78 -7.73 -7.59 28.23
CA HIS A 78 -7.61 -8.86 27.50
C HIS A 78 -6.25 -9.02 26.84
N ARG A 79 -5.72 -7.95 26.23
CA ARG A 79 -4.38 -7.97 25.59
C ARG A 79 -3.28 -8.21 26.61
N PHE A 80 -3.37 -7.53 27.76
CA PHE A 80 -2.41 -7.65 28.85
C PHE A 80 -2.36 -9.08 29.41
N LEU A 81 -3.50 -9.62 29.82
CA LEU A 81 -3.58 -10.99 30.36
C LEU A 81 -3.12 -12.04 29.35
N ARG A 82 -3.46 -11.87 28.06
CA ARG A 82 -3.00 -12.77 27.01
C ARG A 82 -1.48 -12.72 26.83
N LEU A 83 -0.89 -11.53 26.91
CA LEU A 83 0.56 -11.37 26.83
C LEU A 83 1.27 -12.00 28.02
N GLU A 84 0.76 -11.79 29.24
CA GLU A 84 1.30 -12.44 30.45
C GLU A 84 1.20 -13.96 30.35
N TRP A 85 0.05 -14.48 29.92
CA TRP A 85 -0.15 -15.92 29.72
C TRP A 85 0.83 -16.51 28.69
N CYS A 86 1.05 -15.83 27.57
CA CYS A 86 2.03 -16.26 26.57
C CYS A 86 3.46 -16.23 27.13
N ARG A 87 3.82 -15.20 27.90
CA ARG A 87 5.15 -15.11 28.53
C ARG A 87 5.38 -16.20 29.56
N ALA A 88 4.36 -16.53 30.36
CA ALA A 88 4.44 -17.59 31.38
C ALA A 88 4.59 -19.00 30.77
N ARG A 89 4.20 -19.18 29.50
CA ARG A 89 4.24 -20.47 28.79
C ARG A 89 5.26 -20.53 27.66
N GLY A 90 5.95 -19.42 27.38
CA GLY A 90 6.94 -19.28 26.33
C GLY A 90 8.36 -19.72 26.75
N ASN A 91 8.48 -20.40 27.89
CA ASN A 91 9.70 -21.10 28.33
C ASN A 91 9.58 -22.59 28.00
#